data_AF-A0A9P7FT02-F1
#
_entry.id   AF-A0A9P7FT02-F1
#
_cell.length_a   1.000
_cell.length_b   1.000
_cell.length_c   1.000
_cell.angle_alpha   90.00
_cell.angle_beta   90.00
_cell.angle_gamma   90.00
#
_symmetry.space_group_name_H-M   'P 1'
#
loop_
_entity.id
_entity.type
_entity.pdbx_description
1 polymer ?
#
loop_
_entity_poly.entity_id
_entity_poly.type
_entity_poly.pdbx_seq_one_letter_code
_entity_poly.pdbx_strand_id
1 'polypeptide(L)'
;MAQPTWADFAQLVQGFTSMGQALRQSQELNAQTVHAMHVITDRLANLGTSATQPTHFVAHAQPAAPTTDPCGAPHFRELRTFKGKAANVQKFLQDVRDAMQLLRAQLLLEQDRCVYLALFLKDGSPKQWYTYIVKSEAHLLQDFDAFCDVFKAHFGNPDVASDANNKLLALVQTGSAAAHASCYTELLIHVNWSEQTKIDNFYHSLKP
;
A
#
# COMPACT_ATOMS: atom_id res chain seq x y z
N MET A 1 24.31 -14.08 -32.63
CA MET A 1 23.76 -13.04 -31.74
C MET A 1 23.05 -13.75 -30.61
N ALA A 2 23.31 -13.41 -29.35
CA ALA A 2 22.55 -13.97 -28.23
C ALA A 2 21.16 -13.30 -28.18
N GLN A 3 20.11 -14.10 -27.97
CA GLN A 3 18.77 -13.59 -27.69
C GLN A 3 18.76 -13.01 -26.26
N PRO A 4 18.23 -11.80 -26.02
CA PRO A 4 18.13 -11.24 -24.67
C PRO A 4 17.17 -12.07 -23.82
N THR A 5 17.55 -12.33 -22.57
CA THR A 5 16.79 -13.19 -21.65
C THR A 5 15.88 -12.35 -20.74
N TRP A 6 14.85 -12.98 -20.16
CA TRP A 6 13.99 -12.30 -19.18
C TRP A 6 14.73 -11.80 -17.94
N ALA A 7 15.89 -12.40 -17.59
CA ALA A 7 16.75 -11.88 -16.53
C ALA A 7 17.33 -10.50 -16.88
N ASP A 8 17.73 -10.29 -18.14
CA ASP A 8 18.23 -9.02 -18.65
C ASP A 8 17.12 -7.96 -18.65
N PHE A 9 15.90 -8.34 -19.04
CA PHE A 9 14.71 -7.47 -18.96
C PHE A 9 14.32 -7.16 -17.51
N ALA A 10 14.37 -8.13 -16.60
CA ALA A 10 14.07 -7.90 -15.18
C ALA A 10 15.04 -6.87 -14.57
N GLN A 11 16.34 -6.93 -14.92
CA GLN A 11 17.32 -5.92 -14.54
C GLN A 11 17.00 -4.54 -15.14
N LEU A 12 16.62 -4.49 -16.43
CA LEU A 12 16.21 -3.23 -17.09
C LEU A 12 15.00 -2.59 -16.39
N VAL A 13 13.97 -3.36 -16.05
CA VAL A 13 12.76 -2.89 -15.36
C VAL A 13 13.05 -2.47 -13.92
N GLN A 14 13.94 -3.17 -13.21
CA GLN A 14 14.44 -2.74 -11.89
C GLN A 14 15.23 -1.42 -11.98
N GLY A 15 16.04 -1.23 -13.03
CA GLY A 15 16.71 0.03 -13.33
C GLY A 15 15.73 1.19 -13.54
N PHE A 16 14.67 0.98 -14.33
CA PHE A 16 13.63 1.99 -14.51
C PHE A 16 12.81 2.26 -13.23
N THR A 17 12.52 1.22 -12.44
CA THR A 17 11.76 1.35 -11.19
C THR A 17 12.55 2.13 -10.13
N SER A 18 13.84 1.81 -9.93
CA SER A 18 14.72 2.54 -9.01
C SER A 18 14.94 3.99 -9.43
N MET A 19 15.09 4.26 -10.73
CA MET A 19 15.18 5.63 -11.27
C MET A 19 13.88 6.43 -11.02
N GLY A 20 12.71 5.80 -11.17
CA GLY A 20 11.41 6.42 -10.85
C GLY A 20 11.26 6.75 -9.36
N GLN A 21 11.73 5.87 -8.47
CA GLN A 21 11.75 6.12 -7.02
C GLN A 21 12.68 7.28 -6.66
N ALA A 22 13.88 7.34 -7.24
CA ALA A 22 14.83 8.43 -7.03
C ALA A 22 14.28 9.80 -7.49
N LEU A 23 13.60 9.85 -8.64
CA LEU A 23 12.94 11.06 -9.13
C LEU A 23 11.82 11.53 -8.19
N ARG A 24 11.02 10.61 -7.67
CA ARG A 24 9.97 10.91 -6.69
C ARG A 24 10.55 11.46 -5.38
N GLN A 25 11.59 10.83 -4.85
CA GLN A 25 12.30 11.31 -3.67
C GLN A 25 12.87 12.72 -3.87
N SER A 26 13.40 13.02 -5.06
CA SER A 26 13.88 14.36 -5.43
C SER A 26 12.75 15.41 -5.42
N GLN A 27 11.56 15.07 -5.92
CA GLN A 27 10.39 15.96 -5.86
C GLN A 27 9.92 16.19 -4.41
N GLU A 28 9.89 15.15 -3.58
CA GLU A 28 9.52 15.25 -2.15
C GLU A 28 10.52 16.11 -1.37
N LEU A 29 11.82 15.97 -1.63
CA LEU A 29 12.88 16.83 -1.05
C LEU A 29 12.72 18.30 -1.48
N ASN A 30 12.40 18.54 -2.76
CA ASN A 30 12.17 19.89 -3.28
C ASN A 30 10.92 20.52 -2.67
N ALA A 31 9.84 19.76 -2.48
CA ALA A 31 8.64 20.20 -1.78
C ALA A 31 8.91 20.56 -0.31
N GLN A 32 9.72 19.76 0.40
CA GLN A 32 10.17 20.09 1.76
C GLN A 32 10.99 21.39 1.79
N THR A 33 11.86 21.61 0.81
CA THR A 33 12.66 22.84 0.68
C THR A 33 11.77 24.07 0.47
N VAL A 34 10.78 23.98 -0.44
CA VAL A 34 9.80 25.05 -0.68
C VAL A 34 8.93 25.32 0.56
N HIS A 35 8.53 24.28 1.30
CA HIS A 35 7.80 24.44 2.56
C HIS A 35 8.66 25.13 3.64
N ALA A 36 9.94 24.75 3.77
CA ALA A 36 10.86 25.38 4.70
C ALA A 36 11.07 26.88 4.39
N MET A 37 11.15 27.26 3.10
CA MET A 37 11.23 28.66 2.71
C MET A 37 9.95 29.44 3.08
N HIS A 38 8.75 28.90 2.87
CA HIS A 38 7.51 29.57 3.29
C HIS A 38 7.47 29.83 4.80
N VAL A 39 7.82 28.83 5.62
CA VAL A 39 7.87 28.99 7.09
C VAL A 39 8.87 30.07 7.54
N ILE A 40 9.97 30.25 6.80
CA ILE A 40 10.93 31.33 7.05
C ILE A 40 10.35 32.69 6.64
N THR A 41 9.66 32.77 5.49
CA THR A 41 8.97 33.99 5.03
C THR A 41 7.88 34.44 6.00
N ASP A 42 7.04 33.53 6.51
CA ASP A 42 5.99 33.85 7.49
C ASP A 42 6.56 34.37 8.82
N ARG A 43 7.70 33.81 9.26
CA ARG A 43 8.43 34.30 10.44
C ARG A 43 8.99 35.71 10.25
N LEU A 44 9.48 36.03 9.05
CA LEU A 44 9.96 37.37 8.70
C LEU A 44 8.82 38.39 8.62
N ALA A 45 7.65 38.01 8.08
CA ALA A 45 6.47 38.87 8.06
C ALA A 45 6.00 39.27 9.48
N ASN A 46 5.92 38.29 10.39
CA ASN A 46 5.52 38.54 11.79
C ASN A 46 6.52 39.38 12.61
N LEU A 47 7.78 39.48 12.18
CA LEU A 47 8.77 40.38 12.81
C LEU A 47 8.57 41.86 12.42
N GLY A 48 7.80 42.14 11.36
CA GLY A 48 7.56 43.51 10.87
C GLY A 48 6.50 44.33 11.64
N THR A 49 5.69 43.71 12.50
CA THR A 49 4.50 44.33 13.11
C THR A 49 4.67 44.74 14.60
N SER A 50 5.87 44.69 15.15
CA SER A 50 6.12 45.03 16.57
C SER A 50 6.54 46.49 16.79
N ALA A 51 5.60 47.43 16.67
CA ALA A 51 5.86 48.85 16.98
C ALA A 51 4.63 49.66 17.44
N THR A 52 4.03 49.36 18.61
CA THR A 52 3.62 50.36 19.64
C THR A 52 3.10 49.70 20.94
N GLN A 53 3.42 50.33 22.08
CA GLN A 53 3.13 49.94 23.48
C GLN A 53 1.80 50.60 24.00
N PRO A 54 1.31 50.47 25.28
CA PRO A 54 2.00 50.01 26.51
C PRO A 54 1.22 49.20 27.60
N THR A 55 2.03 48.54 28.46
CA THR A 55 1.89 48.22 29.91
C THR A 55 0.54 47.84 30.57
N HIS A 56 0.52 46.66 31.22
CA HIS A 56 0.27 46.49 32.67
C HIS A 56 0.94 45.19 33.19
N PHE A 57 1.35 45.17 34.47
CA PHE A 57 1.94 44.03 35.19
C PHE A 57 0.96 43.53 36.29
N VAL A 58 1.13 42.42 37.03
CA VAL A 58 2.26 41.48 37.28
C VAL A 58 1.72 40.05 37.51
N ALA A 59 2.33 38.99 36.93
CA ALA A 59 2.44 37.64 37.55
C ALA A 59 3.25 36.64 36.69
N HIS A 60 4.46 36.28 37.13
CA HIS A 60 5.18 35.04 36.76
C HIS A 60 4.84 33.96 37.82
N ALA A 61 4.88 32.64 37.62
CA ALA A 61 5.22 31.76 36.48
C ALA A 61 4.28 30.51 36.56
N GLN A 62 4.21 29.53 35.65
CA GLN A 62 5.13 29.09 34.60
C GLN A 62 4.32 28.29 33.54
N PRO A 63 4.31 28.68 32.25
CA PRO A 63 3.70 27.85 31.22
C PRO A 63 4.53 26.58 31.03
N ALA A 64 3.87 25.42 30.96
CA ALA A 64 4.54 24.18 30.60
C ALA A 64 5.19 24.32 29.21
N ALA A 65 6.40 23.79 29.06
CA ALA A 65 7.05 23.75 27.75
C ALA A 65 6.16 22.99 26.76
N PRO A 66 6.05 23.43 25.49
CA PRO A 66 5.50 22.57 24.46
C PRO A 66 6.41 21.34 24.36
N THR A 67 5.90 20.18 24.77
CA THR A 67 6.50 18.89 24.43
C THR A 67 6.44 18.77 22.92
N THR A 68 7.53 19.19 22.29
CA THR A 68 7.85 18.75 20.95
C THR A 68 8.15 17.27 21.09
N ASP A 69 7.17 16.43 20.75
CA ASP A 69 7.41 15.03 20.47
C ASP A 69 7.81 14.90 18.99
N PRO A 70 9.12 14.84 18.66
CA PRO A 70 9.59 14.15 17.48
C PRO A 70 9.89 12.67 17.83
N CYS A 71 9.20 12.09 18.81
CA CYS A 71 9.15 10.65 18.94
C CYS A 71 8.29 10.14 17.78
N GLY A 72 8.95 9.81 16.67
CA GLY A 72 8.36 9.18 15.50
C GLY A 72 7.90 7.76 15.83
N ALA A 73 6.87 7.66 16.66
CA ALA A 73 6.12 6.43 16.83
C ALA A 73 5.66 6.00 15.43
N PRO A 74 5.95 4.75 15.00
CA PRO A 74 5.49 4.28 13.71
C PRO A 74 3.97 4.38 13.71
N HIS A 75 3.42 5.22 12.83
CA HIS A 75 1.97 5.43 12.74
C HIS A 75 1.35 4.11 12.30
N PHE A 76 0.92 3.30 13.28
CA PHE A 76 0.34 1.99 13.03
C PHE A 76 -0.88 2.21 12.13
N ARG A 77 -0.81 1.67 10.92
CA ARG A 77 -1.83 1.92 9.90
C ARG A 77 -3.08 1.17 10.32
N GLU A 78 -4.09 1.90 10.77
CA GLU A 78 -5.34 1.31 11.22
C GLU A 78 -5.93 0.41 10.13
N LEU A 79 -6.24 -0.82 10.53
CA LEU A 79 -6.78 -1.84 9.66
C LEU A 79 -8.18 -1.46 9.18
N ARG A 80 -8.32 -1.30 7.86
CA ARG A 80 -9.58 -0.84 7.27
C ARG A 80 -10.61 -1.94 7.29
N THR A 81 -11.82 -1.62 7.77
CA THR A 81 -12.94 -2.56 7.77
C THR A 81 -13.27 -3.05 6.35
N PHE A 82 -13.29 -4.36 6.14
CA PHE A 82 -13.65 -4.98 4.88
C PHE A 82 -15.16 -4.92 4.63
N LYS A 83 -15.54 -4.43 3.45
CA LYS A 83 -16.93 -4.13 3.06
C LYS A 83 -17.53 -5.08 2.01
N GLY A 84 -16.92 -6.25 1.77
CA GLY A 84 -17.43 -7.24 0.80
C GLY A 84 -17.10 -6.97 -0.68
N LYS A 85 -16.15 -6.07 -1.00
CA LYS A 85 -15.77 -5.78 -2.39
C LYS A 85 -14.58 -6.61 -2.85
N ALA A 86 -14.73 -7.38 -3.93
CA ALA A 86 -13.69 -8.23 -4.52
C ALA A 86 -12.36 -7.51 -4.80
N ALA A 87 -12.42 -6.32 -5.39
CA ALA A 87 -11.24 -5.49 -5.66
C ALA A 87 -10.40 -5.12 -4.42
N ASN A 88 -10.97 -5.26 -3.21
CA ASN A 88 -10.27 -4.97 -1.95
C ASN A 88 -9.73 -6.23 -1.24
N VAL A 89 -10.05 -7.45 -1.70
CA VAL A 89 -9.75 -8.70 -0.99
C VAL A 89 -8.26 -8.90 -0.77
N GLN A 90 -7.44 -8.87 -1.83
CA GLN A 90 -6.00 -9.08 -1.68
C GLN A 90 -5.35 -8.02 -0.78
N LYS A 91 -5.69 -6.75 -0.99
CA LYS A 91 -5.15 -5.65 -0.17
C LYS A 91 -5.56 -5.77 1.31
N PHE A 92 -6.80 -6.16 1.59
CA PHE A 92 -7.26 -6.40 2.96
C PHE A 92 -6.51 -7.56 3.62
N LEU A 93 -6.36 -8.69 2.93
CA LEU A 93 -5.61 -9.84 3.47
C LEU A 93 -4.12 -9.51 3.69
N GLN A 94 -3.50 -8.72 2.82
CA GLN A 94 -2.13 -8.25 3.00
C GLN A 94 -2.03 -7.32 4.22
N ASP A 95 -2.88 -6.28 4.28
CA ASP A 95 -2.92 -5.35 5.42
C ASP A 95 -3.09 -6.11 6.76
N VAL A 96 -3.92 -7.18 6.78
CA VAL A 96 -4.13 -8.04 7.96
C VAL A 96 -2.88 -8.85 8.30
N ARG A 97 -2.23 -9.47 7.31
CA ARG A 97 -0.99 -10.23 7.53
C ARG A 97 0.14 -9.34 8.04
N ASP A 98 0.30 -8.15 7.48
CA ASP A 98 1.31 -7.18 7.93
C ASP A 98 1.09 -6.77 9.39
N ALA A 99 -0.16 -6.52 9.79
CA ALA A 99 -0.52 -6.25 11.18
C ALA A 99 -0.24 -7.45 12.11
N MET A 100 -0.54 -8.67 11.69
CA MET A 100 -0.19 -9.88 12.45
C MET A 100 1.32 -10.08 12.59
N GLN A 101 2.11 -9.71 11.57
CA GLN A 101 3.58 -9.76 11.63
C GLN A 101 4.14 -8.79 12.68
N LEU A 102 3.51 -7.62 12.85
CA LEU A 102 3.85 -6.67 13.93
C LEU A 102 3.39 -7.17 15.31
N LEU A 103 2.30 -7.96 15.36
CA LEU A 103 1.72 -8.55 16.58
C LEU A 103 2.26 -9.94 16.93
N ARG A 104 3.36 -10.42 16.32
CA ARG A 104 3.85 -11.82 16.36
C ARG A 104 3.91 -12.50 17.73
N ALA A 105 4.11 -11.76 18.82
CA ALA A 105 4.15 -12.30 20.18
C ALA A 105 2.77 -12.57 20.81
N GLN A 106 1.68 -12.05 20.24
CA GLN A 106 0.33 -12.05 20.85
C GLN A 106 -0.67 -12.98 20.14
N LEU A 107 -0.43 -13.38 18.89
CA LEU A 107 -1.32 -14.22 18.08
C LEU A 107 -0.72 -15.62 17.85
N LEU A 108 -0.55 -16.36 18.95
CA LEU A 108 0.14 -17.65 18.97
C LEU A 108 -0.70 -18.79 18.35
N LEU A 109 -2.02 -18.72 18.42
CA LEU A 109 -2.93 -19.71 17.82
C LEU A 109 -3.48 -19.24 16.47
N GLU A 110 -3.64 -20.16 15.52
CA GLU A 110 -4.26 -19.87 14.21
C GLU A 110 -5.72 -19.39 14.37
N GLN A 111 -6.42 -19.89 15.40
CA GLN A 111 -7.78 -19.43 15.74
C GLN A 111 -7.81 -17.95 16.12
N ASP A 112 -6.83 -17.46 16.89
CA ASP A 112 -6.76 -16.05 17.26
C ASP A 112 -6.52 -15.17 16.03
N ARG A 113 -5.77 -15.67 15.03
CA ARG A 113 -5.56 -14.98 13.75
C ARG A 113 -6.85 -14.91 12.92
N CYS A 114 -7.58 -16.01 12.83
CA CYS A 114 -8.89 -16.04 12.15
C CYS A 114 -9.89 -15.08 12.82
N VAL A 115 -9.95 -15.07 14.16
CA VAL A 115 -10.76 -14.13 14.95
C VAL A 115 -10.31 -12.69 14.74
N TYR A 116 -9.00 -12.42 14.75
CA TYR A 116 -8.43 -11.08 14.53
C TYR A 116 -8.85 -10.51 13.16
N LEU A 117 -8.73 -11.29 12.08
CA LEU A 117 -9.25 -10.89 10.76
C LEU A 117 -10.76 -10.60 10.84
N ALA A 118 -11.52 -11.46 11.52
CA ALA A 118 -12.96 -11.32 11.67
C ALA A 118 -13.40 -10.05 12.43
N LEU A 119 -12.55 -9.45 13.27
CA LEU A 119 -12.82 -8.15 13.91
C LEU A 119 -12.98 -7.03 12.89
N PHE A 120 -12.24 -7.09 11.77
CA PHE A 120 -12.25 -6.06 10.73
C PHE A 120 -13.27 -6.33 9.61
N LEU A 121 -14.20 -7.29 9.78
CA LEU A 121 -15.29 -7.51 8.84
C LEU A 121 -16.47 -6.59 9.16
N LYS A 122 -17.01 -5.87 8.16
CA LYS A 122 -18.22 -5.04 8.35
C LYS A 122 -19.46 -5.92 8.53
N ASP A 123 -20.41 -5.44 9.32
CA ASP A 123 -21.77 -5.98 9.41
C ASP A 123 -22.44 -6.15 8.03
N GLY A 124 -23.31 -7.15 7.94
CA GLY A 124 -23.88 -7.65 6.69
C GLY A 124 -23.13 -8.89 6.19
N SER A 125 -23.03 -9.04 4.86
CA SER A 125 -22.48 -10.23 4.20
C SER A 125 -21.12 -10.70 4.76
N PRO A 126 -20.10 -9.84 5.02
CA PRO A 126 -18.83 -10.29 5.59
C PRO A 126 -18.94 -10.95 6.98
N LYS A 127 -19.67 -10.33 7.91
CA LYS A 127 -19.93 -10.93 9.24
C LYS A 127 -20.84 -12.16 9.18
N GLN A 128 -21.80 -12.20 8.25
CA GLN A 128 -22.69 -13.35 8.05
C GLN A 128 -21.91 -14.57 7.53
N TRP A 129 -21.03 -14.38 6.54
CA TRP A 129 -20.12 -15.42 6.06
C TRP A 129 -19.25 -15.97 7.19
N TYR A 130 -18.62 -15.10 7.99
CA TYR A 130 -17.82 -15.55 9.14
C TYR A 130 -18.66 -16.35 10.15
N THR A 131 -19.89 -15.91 10.41
CA THR A 131 -20.83 -16.63 11.30
C THR A 131 -21.19 -18.01 10.75
N TYR A 132 -21.28 -18.17 9.42
CA TYR A 132 -21.46 -19.47 8.78
C TYR A 132 -20.22 -20.37 8.95
N ILE A 133 -19.00 -19.85 8.73
CA ILE A 133 -17.75 -20.60 8.92
C ILE A 133 -17.63 -21.11 10.36
N VAL A 134 -17.85 -20.24 11.36
CA VAL A 134 -17.79 -20.63 12.79
C VAL A 134 -18.78 -21.74 13.15
N LYS A 135 -19.94 -21.80 12.48
CA LYS A 135 -20.99 -22.80 12.76
C LYS A 135 -20.84 -24.11 11.98
N SER A 136 -20.34 -24.05 10.76
CA SER A 136 -20.43 -25.15 9.78
C SER A 136 -19.06 -25.72 9.39
N GLU A 137 -18.03 -24.88 9.43
CA GLU A 137 -16.69 -25.17 8.91
C GLU A 137 -15.60 -24.79 9.93
N ALA A 138 -15.89 -25.00 11.23
CA ALA A 138 -15.05 -24.57 12.34
C ALA A 138 -13.60 -25.11 12.29
N HIS A 139 -13.34 -26.18 11.54
CA HIS A 139 -12.00 -26.70 11.29
C HIS A 139 -11.09 -25.69 10.55
N LEU A 140 -11.66 -24.84 9.68
CA LEU A 140 -10.93 -23.78 8.99
C LEU A 140 -10.36 -22.74 9.95
N LEU A 141 -10.93 -22.59 11.15
CA LEU A 141 -10.40 -21.65 12.15
C LEU A 141 -9.05 -22.10 12.74
N GLN A 142 -8.63 -23.36 12.52
CA GLN A 142 -7.33 -23.87 12.97
C GLN A 142 -6.23 -23.76 11.89
N ASP A 143 -6.53 -23.20 10.72
CA ASP A 143 -5.60 -22.96 9.63
C ASP A 143 -5.91 -21.60 8.99
N PHE A 144 -5.10 -20.58 9.33
CA PHE A 144 -5.32 -19.22 8.84
C PHE A 144 -5.12 -19.08 7.32
N ASP A 145 -4.30 -19.93 6.70
CA ASP A 145 -4.07 -19.90 5.25
C ASP A 145 -5.25 -20.53 4.51
N ALA A 146 -5.76 -21.68 4.95
CA ALA A 146 -6.98 -22.28 4.44
C ALA A 146 -8.21 -21.36 4.62
N PHE A 147 -8.35 -20.72 5.79
CA PHE A 147 -9.38 -19.70 6.04
C PHE A 147 -9.26 -18.51 5.07
N CYS A 148 -8.03 -18.05 4.82
CA CYS A 148 -7.77 -16.99 3.84
C CYS A 148 -8.12 -17.41 2.40
N ASP A 149 -7.92 -18.66 2.03
CA ASP A 149 -8.25 -19.16 0.69
C ASP A 149 -9.76 -19.32 0.49
N VAL A 150 -10.50 -19.81 1.50
CA VAL A 150 -11.97 -19.79 1.46
C VAL A 150 -12.53 -18.36 1.45
N PHE A 151 -11.90 -17.42 2.16
CA PHE A 151 -12.23 -15.99 2.07
C PHE A 151 -12.00 -15.42 0.66
N LYS A 152 -10.87 -15.75 0.01
CA LYS A 152 -10.59 -15.38 -1.39
C LYS A 152 -11.61 -15.99 -2.34
N ALA A 153 -11.98 -17.26 -2.17
CA ALA A 153 -12.97 -17.93 -3.01
C ALA A 153 -14.37 -17.31 -2.87
N HIS A 154 -14.76 -16.90 -1.67
CA HIS A 154 -16.10 -16.35 -1.42
C HIS A 154 -16.24 -14.87 -1.79
N PHE A 155 -15.22 -14.05 -1.53
CA PHE A 155 -15.29 -12.59 -1.75
C PHE A 155 -14.45 -12.08 -2.92
N GLY A 156 -13.49 -12.86 -3.41
CA GLY A 156 -12.57 -12.45 -4.46
C GLY A 156 -13.20 -12.40 -5.84
N ASN A 157 -12.39 -12.08 -6.84
CA ASN A 157 -12.77 -12.23 -8.24
C ASN A 157 -12.36 -13.65 -8.68
N PRO A 158 -13.28 -14.49 -9.21
CA PRO A 158 -12.92 -15.81 -9.72
C PRO A 158 -12.00 -15.74 -10.94
N ASP A 159 -12.09 -14.66 -11.73
CA ASP A 159 -11.47 -14.53 -13.06
C ASP A 159 -10.20 -13.66 -13.06
N VAL A 160 -9.48 -13.54 -11.94
CA VAL A 160 -8.27 -12.68 -11.84
C VAL A 160 -7.24 -12.96 -12.95
N ALA A 161 -7.02 -14.23 -13.28
CA ALA A 161 -6.08 -14.61 -14.35
C ALA A 161 -6.58 -14.17 -15.74
N SER A 162 -7.87 -14.38 -16.03
CA SER A 162 -8.53 -13.96 -17.27
C SER A 162 -8.51 -12.42 -17.42
N ASP A 163 -8.84 -11.70 -16.35
CA ASP A 163 -8.80 -10.23 -16.29
C ASP A 163 -7.38 -9.68 -16.45
N ALA A 164 -6.38 -10.30 -15.83
CA ALA A 164 -4.98 -9.90 -15.97
C ALA A 164 -4.46 -10.16 -17.38
N ASN A 165 -4.81 -11.30 -17.98
CA ASN A 165 -4.48 -11.64 -19.37
C ASN A 165 -5.12 -10.64 -20.35
N ASN A 166 -6.41 -10.33 -20.17
CA ASN A 166 -7.11 -9.34 -20.99
C ASN A 166 -6.51 -7.93 -20.85
N LYS A 167 -6.09 -7.54 -19.63
CA LYS A 167 -5.37 -6.29 -19.39
C LYS A 167 -3.99 -6.24 -20.04
N LEU A 168 -3.21 -7.33 -19.99
CA LEU A 168 -1.92 -7.42 -20.68
C LEU A 168 -2.08 -7.26 -22.20
N LEU A 169 -3.03 -7.98 -22.79
CA LEU A 169 -3.31 -7.89 -24.24
C LEU A 169 -3.79 -6.50 -24.69
N ALA A 170 -4.42 -5.74 -23.79
CA ALA A 170 -4.86 -4.37 -24.03
C ALA A 170 -3.89 -3.29 -23.51
N LEU A 171 -2.77 -3.67 -22.88
CA LEU A 171 -1.82 -2.71 -22.32
C LEU A 171 -1.00 -2.07 -23.44
N VAL A 172 -0.89 -0.75 -23.42
CA VAL A 172 -0.09 0.03 -24.35
C VAL A 172 0.60 1.17 -23.59
N GLN A 173 1.85 1.47 -23.94
CA GLN A 173 2.62 2.53 -23.32
C GLN A 173 2.08 3.93 -23.70
N THR A 174 1.21 4.48 -22.85
CA THR A 174 0.73 5.88 -22.97
C THR A 174 1.69 6.90 -22.34
N GLY A 175 2.52 6.48 -21.38
CA GLY A 175 3.38 7.36 -20.58
C GLY A 175 4.87 7.05 -20.65
N SER A 176 5.52 7.02 -19.48
CA SER A 176 6.92 6.59 -19.33
C SER A 176 7.05 5.08 -19.51
N ALA A 177 8.19 4.64 -20.04
CA ALA A 177 8.49 3.21 -20.19
C ALA A 177 8.54 2.51 -18.82
N ALA A 178 9.01 3.22 -17.79
CA ALA A 178 9.02 2.75 -16.40
C ALA A 178 7.63 2.39 -15.89
N ALA A 179 6.66 3.31 -16.00
CA ALA A 179 5.29 3.07 -15.50
C ALA A 179 4.58 1.95 -16.27
N HIS A 180 4.81 1.88 -17.59
CA HIS A 180 4.32 0.78 -18.40
C HIS A 180 4.92 -0.56 -17.96
N ALA A 181 6.24 -0.62 -17.78
CA ALA A 181 6.92 -1.84 -17.36
C ALA A 181 6.50 -2.32 -15.96
N SER A 182 6.30 -1.41 -15.00
CA SER A 182 5.76 -1.77 -13.67
C SER A 182 4.34 -2.34 -13.78
N CYS A 183 3.47 -1.73 -14.58
CA CYS A 183 2.10 -2.26 -14.78
C CYS A 183 2.11 -3.63 -15.49
N TYR A 184 3.01 -3.82 -16.46
CA TYR A 184 3.19 -5.08 -17.17
C TYR A 184 3.65 -6.21 -16.22
N THR A 185 4.67 -5.94 -15.38
CA THR A 185 5.15 -6.94 -14.41
C THR A 185 4.16 -7.23 -13.29
N GLU A 186 3.39 -6.23 -12.83
CA GLU A 186 2.29 -6.41 -11.87
C GLU A 186 1.21 -7.36 -12.41
N LEU A 187 0.84 -7.26 -13.70
CA LEU A 187 -0.16 -8.14 -14.29
C LEU A 187 0.36 -9.55 -14.57
N LEU A 188 1.65 -9.70 -14.93
CA LEU A 188 2.27 -11.00 -15.22
C LEU A 188 2.24 -11.98 -14.04
N ILE A 189 2.19 -11.51 -12.79
CA ILE A 189 2.15 -12.41 -11.61
C ILE A 189 0.88 -13.29 -11.57
N HIS A 190 -0.14 -12.94 -12.36
CA HIS A 190 -1.42 -13.65 -12.44
C HIS A 190 -1.56 -14.50 -13.71
N VAL A 191 -0.57 -14.51 -14.61
CA VAL A 191 -0.70 -15.07 -15.97
C VAL A 191 0.49 -15.96 -16.33
N ASN A 192 0.20 -17.21 -16.69
CA ASN A 192 1.23 -18.22 -16.97
C ASN A 192 1.61 -18.26 -18.46
N TRP A 193 2.22 -17.18 -18.95
CA TRP A 193 2.72 -17.08 -20.33
C TRP A 193 4.14 -17.65 -20.49
N SER A 194 4.49 -18.10 -21.70
CA SER A 194 5.87 -18.45 -22.04
C SER A 194 6.77 -17.21 -22.07
N GLU A 195 8.07 -17.37 -21.81
CA GLU A 195 9.04 -16.26 -21.86
C GLU A 195 9.02 -15.53 -23.21
N GLN A 196 8.91 -16.27 -24.32
CA GLN A 196 8.81 -15.69 -25.66
C GLN A 196 7.54 -14.81 -25.78
N THR A 197 6.39 -15.31 -25.33
CA THR A 197 5.13 -14.56 -25.35
C THR A 197 5.21 -13.29 -24.51
N LYS A 198 5.87 -13.32 -23.35
CA LYS A 198 6.09 -12.12 -22.51
C LYS A 198 6.92 -11.07 -23.24
N ILE A 199 8.00 -11.48 -23.91
CA ILE A 199 8.90 -10.58 -24.66
C ILE A 199 8.17 -9.99 -25.87
N ASP A 200 7.52 -10.82 -26.68
CA ASP A 200 6.84 -10.41 -27.91
C ASP A 200 5.69 -9.43 -27.63
N ASN A 201 4.84 -9.74 -26.64
CA ASN A 201 3.73 -8.86 -26.25
C ASN A 201 4.24 -7.56 -25.59
N PHE A 202 5.30 -7.61 -24.78
CA PHE A 202 5.89 -6.41 -24.20
C PHE A 202 6.38 -5.46 -25.30
N TYR A 203 7.14 -5.96 -26.28
CA TYR A 203 7.57 -5.14 -27.41
C TYR A 203 6.41 -4.58 -28.24
N HIS A 204 5.36 -5.37 -28.47
CA HIS A 204 4.17 -4.92 -29.21
C HIS A 204 3.39 -3.81 -28.47
N SER A 205 3.44 -3.80 -27.14
CA SER A 205 2.79 -2.78 -26.30
C SER A 205 3.59 -1.47 -26.14
N LEU A 206 4.85 -1.40 -26.58
CA LEU A 206 5.64 -0.17 -26.54
C LEU A 206 5.17 0.83 -27.61
N LYS A 207 5.32 2.12 -27.30
CA LYS A 207 5.08 3.18 -28.29
C LYS A 207 6.27 3.29 -29.26
N PRO A 208 6.04 3.78 -30.50
CA PRO A 208 7.11 4.12 -31.45
C PRO A 208 8.05 5.22 -30.92
#